data_AF-B8DZ92-F1
#
_entry.id   AF-B8DZ92-F1
#
_cell.length_a   1.000
_cell.length_b   1.000
_cell.length_c   1.000
_cell.angle_alpha   90.00
_cell.angle_beta   90.00
_cell.angle_gamma   90.00
#
_symmetry.space_group_name_H-M   'P 1'
#
loop_
_entity.id
_entity.type
_entity.pdbx_description
1 polymer ?
#
loop_
_entity_poly.entity_id
_entity_poly.type
_entity_poly.pdbx_seq_one_letter_code
_entity_poly.pdbx_strand_id
1 'polypeptide(L)'
;MYQNFLTKITVLCDDRLSPPLFSEHGFSVLIEREGESPILFDTGSSDVFIKNAEVLGKDLSKVENIIISHGHYDHAGGLKYLSKSHRRFRIFLREEAFLPKYSDERFTGVDWESLKSFLEFVIVKDEVLKISDSIYIFGSVPFQNDFEEPDPHFYVVKEGRKLRDFFDEEINLIIDEGDGIILITGCAHRGIVNIVEYAIKKFNKKIKLLMGGFHLYKAPSSKVEKVINILQKFNIDKIIPYHCSGEEMIKILNERENFRKA
;
A
#
# COMPACT_ATOMS: atom_id res chain seq x y z
N MET A 1 -21.52 -4.26 17.03
CA MET A 1 -20.33 -4.83 17.68
C MET A 1 -19.14 -4.11 17.08
N TYR A 2 -18.38 -3.37 17.89
CA TYR A 2 -17.13 -2.78 17.43
C TYR A 2 -16.19 -3.93 17.04
N GLN A 3 -15.71 -3.95 15.79
CA GLN A 3 -14.68 -4.91 15.40
C GLN A 3 -13.40 -4.53 16.14
N ASN A 4 -13.10 -5.23 17.24
CA ASN A 4 -11.79 -5.16 17.87
C ASN A 4 -10.83 -5.99 17.01
N PHE A 5 -10.02 -5.31 16.21
CA PHE A 5 -8.85 -5.94 15.60
C PHE A 5 -7.80 -6.18 16.68
N LEU A 6 -7.12 -7.33 16.60
CA LEU A 6 -5.92 -7.61 17.39
C LEU A 6 -4.76 -6.70 16.96
N THR A 7 -4.83 -6.20 15.73
CA THR A 7 -3.82 -5.34 15.12
C THR A 7 -4.20 -3.86 15.20
N LYS A 8 -3.27 -3.04 15.67
CA LYS A 8 -3.36 -1.58 15.62
C LYS A 8 -2.70 -1.07 14.35
N ILE A 9 -3.45 -0.30 13.58
CA ILE A 9 -3.02 0.28 12.30
C ILE A 9 -3.03 1.80 12.47
N THR A 10 -1.90 2.45 12.23
CA THR A 10 -1.76 3.91 12.35
C THR A 10 -1.32 4.49 11.01
N VAL A 11 -2.18 5.28 10.37
CA VAL A 11 -1.82 6.00 9.14
C VAL A 11 -0.85 7.13 9.50
N LEU A 12 0.33 7.10 8.90
CA LEU A 12 1.42 8.06 9.14
C LEU A 12 1.60 9.02 7.97
N CYS A 13 1.15 8.68 6.77
CA CYS A 13 1.14 9.57 5.62
C CYS A 13 -0.11 9.29 4.78
N ASP A 14 -0.83 10.35 4.45
CA ASP A 14 -1.97 10.37 3.52
C ASP A 14 -2.20 11.82 3.06
N ASP A 15 -2.80 11.99 1.89
CA ASP A 15 -3.11 13.27 1.26
C ASP A 15 -4.04 14.16 2.12
N ARG A 16 -4.77 13.59 3.08
CA ARG A 16 -5.87 14.27 3.78
C ARG A 16 -5.81 14.17 5.30
N LEU A 17 -4.62 13.93 5.86
CA LEU A 17 -4.41 14.08 7.30
C LEU A 17 -4.68 15.54 7.72
N SER A 18 -5.27 15.71 8.89
CA SER A 18 -5.62 17.02 9.45
C SER A 18 -4.71 17.37 10.63
N PRO A 19 -4.46 18.67 10.90
CA PRO A 19 -3.71 19.11 12.07
C PRO A 19 -4.21 18.45 13.37
N PRO A 20 -3.30 18.04 14.28
CA PRO A 20 -1.87 18.37 14.31
C PRO A 20 -0.99 17.51 13.39
N LEU A 21 -1.56 16.57 12.62
CA LEU A 21 -0.81 15.76 11.66
C LEU A 21 -0.51 16.56 10.38
N PHE A 22 0.62 16.24 9.78
CA PHE A 22 1.03 16.75 8.47
C PHE A 22 0.46 15.85 7.36
N SER A 23 0.03 16.44 6.26
CA SER A 23 -0.37 15.70 5.05
C SER A 23 0.60 15.97 3.90
N GLU A 24 0.76 14.98 3.04
CA GLU A 24 1.45 15.10 1.76
C GLU A 24 0.88 14.07 0.78
N HIS A 25 1.17 14.24 -0.50
CA HIS A 25 0.87 13.19 -1.47
C HIS A 25 1.78 11.98 -1.20
N GLY A 26 1.17 10.89 -0.76
CA GLY A 26 1.87 9.64 -0.47
C GLY A 26 1.15 8.81 0.57
N PHE A 27 1.66 7.61 0.79
CA PHE A 27 1.06 6.67 1.73
C PHE A 27 2.11 6.08 2.66
N SER A 28 1.74 5.94 3.93
CA SER A 28 2.53 5.20 4.91
C SER A 28 1.64 4.78 6.07
N VAL A 29 1.79 3.55 6.52
CA VAL A 29 1.03 3.01 7.65
C VAL A 29 1.92 2.15 8.54
N LEU A 30 1.81 2.36 9.84
CA LEU A 30 2.46 1.56 10.87
C LEU A 30 1.50 0.48 11.37
N ILE A 31 1.98 -0.76 11.37
CA ILE A 31 1.27 -1.95 11.82
C ILE A 31 1.92 -2.41 13.13
N GLU A 32 1.12 -2.46 14.19
CA GLU A 32 1.54 -2.91 15.52
C GLU A 32 0.62 -4.02 16.02
N ARG A 33 1.21 -5.13 16.47
CA ARG A 33 0.50 -6.26 17.06
C ARG A 33 1.28 -6.78 18.26
N GLU A 34 0.58 -7.15 19.31
CA GLU A 34 1.21 -7.69 20.51
C GLU A 34 1.98 -8.98 20.19
N GLY A 35 3.22 -9.09 20.68
CA GLY A 35 4.08 -10.25 20.45
C GLY A 35 4.83 -10.26 19.10
N GLU A 36 4.61 -9.28 18.22
CA GLU A 36 5.29 -9.19 16.93
C GLU A 36 6.02 -7.84 16.77
N SER A 37 7.13 -7.84 16.03
CA SER A 37 7.86 -6.60 15.71
C SER A 37 6.99 -5.69 14.84
N PRO A 38 6.90 -4.38 15.13
CA PRO A 38 6.16 -3.44 14.28
C PRO A 38 6.69 -3.41 12.85
N ILE A 39 5.78 -3.25 11.91
CA ILE A 39 6.09 -3.17 10.47
C ILE A 39 5.61 -1.83 9.94
N LEU A 40 6.43 -1.21 9.11
CA LEU A 40 6.04 -0.04 8.34
C LEU A 40 5.74 -0.47 6.90
N PHE A 41 4.57 -0.10 6.39
CA PHE A 41 4.19 -0.31 4.99
C PHE A 41 4.14 1.05 4.30
N ASP A 42 5.00 1.21 3.29
CA ASP A 42 5.34 2.47 2.62
C ASP A 42 5.83 3.59 3.57
N THR A 43 6.36 4.66 2.99
CA THR A 43 7.10 5.72 3.69
C THR A 43 6.74 7.13 3.23
N GLY A 44 5.73 7.29 2.39
CA GLY A 44 5.39 8.60 1.82
C GLY A 44 6.46 9.17 0.88
N SER A 45 6.34 10.47 0.61
CA SER A 45 7.25 11.24 -0.23
C SER A 45 8.44 11.82 0.55
N SER A 46 8.24 12.13 1.84
CA SER A 46 9.21 12.85 2.67
C SER A 46 9.34 12.31 4.10
N ASP A 47 9.72 13.16 5.06
CA ASP A 47 9.80 12.82 6.49
C ASP A 47 8.45 12.96 7.22
N VAL A 48 7.34 13.20 6.50
CA VAL A 48 6.00 13.33 7.08
C VAL A 48 5.62 12.13 7.93
N PHE A 49 5.91 10.90 7.48
CA PHE A 49 5.61 9.70 8.27
C PHE A 49 6.35 9.66 9.62
N ILE A 50 7.58 10.17 9.66
CA ILE A 50 8.38 10.27 10.89
C ILE A 50 7.78 11.33 11.82
N LYS A 51 7.50 12.52 11.29
CA LYS A 51 6.88 13.63 12.06
C LYS A 51 5.53 13.23 12.64
N ASN A 52 4.70 12.56 11.85
CA ASN A 52 3.40 12.08 12.30
C ASN A 52 3.52 10.97 13.34
N ALA A 53 4.52 10.09 13.23
CA ALA A 53 4.80 9.12 14.26
C ALA A 53 5.16 9.81 15.59
N GLU A 54 6.00 10.85 15.56
CA GLU A 54 6.34 11.66 16.75
C GLU A 54 5.10 12.34 17.36
N VAL A 55 4.26 12.99 16.53
CA VAL A 55 3.02 13.64 16.98
C VAL A 55 2.06 12.64 17.65
N LEU A 56 2.01 11.40 17.15
CA LEU A 56 1.14 10.33 17.66
C LEU A 56 1.79 9.51 18.79
N GLY A 57 3.00 9.85 19.23
CA GLY A 57 3.75 9.11 20.25
C GLY A 57 4.11 7.68 19.83
N LYS A 58 4.34 7.46 18.53
CA LYS A 58 4.76 6.19 17.94
C LYS A 58 6.27 6.09 17.87
N ASP A 59 6.80 4.98 18.37
CA ASP A 59 8.24 4.73 18.41
C ASP A 59 8.69 3.92 17.19
N LEU A 60 9.08 4.63 16.12
CA LEU A 60 9.62 4.00 14.91
C LEU A 60 10.98 3.33 15.13
N SER A 61 11.66 3.55 16.26
CA SER A 61 12.93 2.86 16.54
C SER A 61 12.74 1.36 16.74
N LYS A 62 11.50 0.91 16.99
CA LYS A 62 11.13 -0.51 17.11
C LYS A 62 10.87 -1.18 15.75
N VAL A 63 10.77 -0.41 14.67
CA VAL A 63 10.56 -0.95 13.33
C VAL A 63 11.88 -1.51 12.81
N GLU A 64 11.85 -2.76 12.35
CA GLU A 64 12.99 -3.43 11.71
C GLU A 64 12.70 -3.74 10.24
N ASN A 65 11.44 -4.10 9.94
CA ASN A 65 10.99 -4.46 8.61
C ASN A 65 10.13 -3.34 8.03
N ILE A 66 10.48 -2.91 6.81
CA ILE A 66 9.72 -1.96 6.02
C ILE A 66 9.36 -2.63 4.71
N ILE A 67 8.09 -2.53 4.31
CA ILE A 67 7.59 -3.11 3.07
C ILE A 67 7.26 -1.95 2.14
N ILE A 68 7.81 -2.00 0.93
CA ILE A 68 7.51 -1.04 -0.13
C ILE A 68 6.55 -1.71 -1.12
N SER A 69 5.39 -1.11 -1.28
CA SER A 69 4.34 -1.60 -2.17
C SER A 69 4.79 -1.56 -3.63
N HIS A 70 5.41 -0.46 -4.08
CA HIS A 70 5.93 -0.30 -5.43
C HIS A 70 6.93 0.86 -5.52
N GLY A 71 7.62 0.98 -6.65
CA GLY A 71 8.78 1.86 -6.80
C GLY A 71 8.51 3.35 -7.00
N HIS A 72 7.32 3.87 -6.66
CA HIS A 72 7.01 5.28 -6.81
C HIS A 72 7.50 6.15 -5.63
N TYR A 73 7.84 7.39 -5.93
CA TYR A 73 8.43 8.35 -4.99
C TYR A 73 7.53 8.66 -3.78
N ASP A 74 6.22 8.61 -3.96
CA ASP A 74 5.21 8.90 -2.93
C ASP A 74 4.91 7.70 -2.01
N HIS A 75 5.60 6.58 -2.23
CA HIS A 75 5.57 5.39 -1.38
C HIS A 75 6.95 5.07 -0.81
N ALA A 76 8.01 5.24 -1.58
CA ALA A 76 9.38 4.90 -1.18
C ALA A 76 10.31 6.11 -0.97
N GLY A 77 9.84 7.34 -1.20
CA GLY A 77 10.65 8.56 -1.09
C GLY A 77 11.09 8.88 0.34
N GLY A 78 10.28 8.50 1.33
CA GLY A 78 10.59 8.66 2.75
C GLY A 78 11.81 7.86 3.23
N LEU A 79 12.19 6.79 2.52
CA LEU A 79 13.34 5.94 2.87
C LEU A 79 14.65 6.73 3.04
N LYS A 80 14.87 7.79 2.26
CA LYS A 80 16.10 8.61 2.37
C LYS A 80 16.27 9.29 3.73
N TYR A 81 15.17 9.53 4.44
CA TYR A 81 15.17 10.19 5.75
C TYR A 81 15.48 9.22 6.90
N LEU A 82 15.43 7.91 6.66
CA LEU A 82 15.80 6.88 7.63
C LEU A 82 17.30 6.79 7.90
N SER A 83 18.13 7.33 7.00
CA SER A 83 19.59 7.41 7.14
C SER A 83 20.04 8.03 8.46
N LYS A 84 19.22 8.91 9.06
CA LYS A 84 19.50 9.59 10.33
C LYS A 84 19.41 8.67 11.55
N SER A 85 18.73 7.53 11.44
CA SER A 85 18.43 6.65 12.57
C SER A 85 19.62 5.80 13.07
N HIS A 86 20.73 5.75 12.32
CA HIS A 86 21.88 4.86 12.58
C HIS A 86 21.52 3.36 12.70
N ARG A 87 20.30 2.97 12.28
CA ARG A 87 19.81 1.59 12.25
C ARG A 87 19.82 1.07 10.82
N ARG A 88 19.92 -0.25 10.69
CA ARG A 88 19.67 -0.94 9.42
C ARG A 88 18.23 -1.43 9.40
N PHE A 89 17.48 -0.99 8.40
CA PHE A 89 16.14 -1.49 8.12
C PHE A 89 16.22 -2.54 7.02
N ARG A 90 15.40 -3.58 7.14
CA ARG A 90 15.18 -4.57 6.09
C ARG A 90 14.02 -4.09 5.23
N ILE A 91 14.31 -3.76 3.98
CA ILE A 91 13.37 -3.20 3.02
C ILE A 91 12.92 -4.32 2.09
N PHE A 92 11.69 -4.78 2.24
CA PHE A 92 11.07 -5.79 1.40
C PHE A 92 10.44 -5.13 0.18
N LEU A 93 10.87 -5.54 -1.01
CA LEU A 93 10.36 -5.08 -2.30
C LEU A 93 10.62 -6.13 -3.38
N ARG A 94 9.98 -6.00 -4.54
CA ARG A 94 10.32 -6.83 -5.73
C ARG A 94 11.36 -6.12 -6.59
N GLU A 95 12.15 -6.91 -7.32
CA GLU A 95 13.30 -6.43 -8.10
C GLU A 95 12.93 -5.29 -9.06
N GLU A 96 11.77 -5.37 -9.71
CA GLU A 96 11.31 -4.41 -10.70
C GLU A 96 11.00 -3.03 -10.10
N ALA A 97 10.90 -2.90 -8.77
CA ALA A 97 10.77 -1.61 -8.10
C ALA A 97 12.02 -0.73 -8.28
N PHE A 98 13.19 -1.32 -8.54
CA PHE A 98 14.43 -0.58 -8.79
C PHE A 98 14.48 0.09 -10.17
N LEU A 99 13.62 -0.31 -11.09
CA LEU A 99 13.59 0.29 -12.42
C LEU A 99 13.18 1.77 -12.34
N PRO A 100 13.81 2.67 -13.11
CA PRO A 100 13.36 4.06 -13.20
C PRO A 100 11.91 4.13 -13.67
N LYS A 101 11.05 4.81 -12.90
CA LYS A 101 9.63 4.97 -13.19
C LYS A 101 9.30 6.38 -13.64
N TYR A 102 8.35 6.48 -14.56
CA TYR A 102 7.89 7.73 -15.14
C TYR A 102 6.37 7.75 -15.29
N SER A 103 5.79 8.94 -15.12
CA SER A 103 4.45 9.28 -15.58
C SER A 103 4.61 10.27 -16.72
N ASP A 104 4.29 9.84 -17.94
CA ASP A 104 4.73 10.50 -19.18
C ASP A 104 6.24 10.78 -19.14
N GLU A 105 6.66 12.03 -19.22
CA GLU A 105 8.07 12.43 -19.14
C GLU A 105 8.55 12.74 -17.72
N ARG A 106 7.65 12.81 -16.74
CA ARG A 106 8.00 13.13 -15.36
C ARG A 106 8.54 11.89 -14.66
N PHE A 107 9.75 11.97 -14.13
CA PHE A 107 10.29 10.92 -13.26
C PHE A 107 9.43 10.79 -11.98
N THR A 108 8.97 9.58 -11.70
CA THR A 108 8.16 9.22 -10.53
C THR A 108 8.81 8.11 -9.71
N GLY A 109 10.02 7.68 -10.04
CA GLY A 109 10.76 6.65 -9.31
C GLY A 109 11.52 7.19 -8.09
N VAL A 110 12.39 6.34 -7.54
CA VAL A 110 13.29 6.67 -6.43
C VAL A 110 14.74 6.57 -6.88
N ASP A 111 15.60 7.43 -6.32
CA ASP A 111 17.05 7.30 -6.44
C ASP A 111 17.56 6.19 -5.52
N TRP A 112 17.36 4.94 -5.94
CA TRP A 112 17.74 3.75 -5.18
C TRP A 112 19.24 3.65 -4.93
N GLU A 113 20.07 4.21 -5.81
CA GLU A 113 21.53 4.15 -5.69
C GLU A 113 22.01 4.89 -4.43
N SER A 114 21.39 6.04 -4.13
CA SER A 114 21.66 6.80 -2.90
C SER A 114 21.32 6.02 -1.62
N LEU A 115 20.40 5.06 -1.69
CA LEU A 115 19.87 4.32 -0.54
C LEU A 115 20.62 3.03 -0.24
N LYS A 116 21.30 2.44 -1.23
CA LYS A 116 22.04 1.16 -1.12
C LYS A 116 23.10 1.15 -0.04
N SER A 117 23.66 2.30 0.33
CA SER A 117 24.75 2.39 1.31
C SER A 117 24.30 2.15 2.76
N PHE A 118 23.02 2.31 3.09
CA PHE A 118 22.52 2.23 4.47
C PHE A 118 21.24 1.40 4.66
N LEU A 119 20.59 0.95 3.59
CA LEU A 119 19.44 0.06 3.65
C LEU A 119 19.81 -1.38 3.27
N GLU A 120 19.20 -2.35 3.93
CA GLU A 120 19.28 -3.77 3.56
C GLU A 120 18.07 -4.12 2.71
N PHE A 121 18.25 -4.37 1.42
CA PHE A 121 17.15 -4.77 0.55
C PHE A 121 16.93 -6.28 0.57
N VAL A 122 15.69 -6.69 0.80
CA VAL A 122 15.23 -8.09 0.73
C VAL A 122 14.35 -8.24 -0.50
N ILE A 123 14.89 -8.92 -1.53
CA ILE A 123 14.20 -9.09 -2.81
C ILE A 123 13.16 -10.20 -2.70
N VAL A 124 11.89 -9.82 -2.78
CA VAL A 124 10.75 -10.71 -2.70
C VAL A 124 10.53 -11.36 -4.06
N LYS A 125 10.76 -12.67 -4.13
CA LYS A 125 10.53 -13.48 -5.34
C LYS A 125 9.26 -14.31 -5.25
N ASP A 126 8.91 -14.70 -4.03
CA ASP A 126 7.74 -15.51 -3.74
C ASP A 126 6.45 -14.80 -4.18
N GLU A 127 5.47 -15.62 -4.54
CA GLU A 127 4.13 -15.18 -4.82
C GLU A 127 3.44 -14.68 -3.53
N VAL A 128 3.66 -15.39 -2.43
CA VAL A 128 3.27 -15.02 -1.07
C VAL A 128 4.46 -15.28 -0.14
N LEU A 129 4.89 -14.28 0.62
CA LEU A 129 5.95 -14.39 1.61
C LEU A 129 5.38 -14.12 3.01
N LYS A 130 5.64 -15.03 3.95
CA LYS A 130 5.34 -14.83 5.37
C LYS A 130 6.44 -13.98 6.01
N ILE A 131 6.10 -12.81 6.54
CA ILE A 131 7.03 -11.89 7.21
C ILE A 131 7.13 -12.19 8.71
N SER A 132 5.99 -12.51 9.33
CA SER A 132 5.87 -12.88 10.75
C SER A 132 4.67 -13.81 10.93
N ASP A 133 4.30 -14.15 12.17
CA ASP A 133 3.27 -15.15 12.40
C ASP A 133 1.90 -14.82 11.82
N SER A 134 1.50 -13.55 11.89
CA SER A 134 0.25 -13.07 11.30
C SER A 134 0.42 -12.26 10.01
N ILE A 135 1.63 -11.83 9.65
CA ILE A 135 1.82 -10.88 8.55
C ILE A 135 2.43 -11.56 7.32
N TYR A 136 1.79 -11.35 6.18
CA TYR A 136 2.19 -11.85 4.87
C TYR A 136 2.24 -10.70 3.87
N ILE A 137 3.06 -10.84 2.85
CA ILE A 137 3.00 -10.02 1.65
C ILE A 137 2.76 -10.89 0.43
N PHE A 138 2.11 -10.32 -0.57
CA PHE A 138 1.94 -10.98 -1.86
C PHE A 138 2.02 -9.95 -2.98
N GLY A 139 2.40 -10.39 -4.18
CA GLY A 139 2.58 -9.48 -5.31
C GLY A 139 2.47 -10.18 -6.65
N SER A 140 2.72 -9.44 -7.73
CA SER A 140 2.55 -9.90 -9.12
C SER A 140 1.14 -10.47 -9.38
N VAL A 141 0.13 -9.76 -8.89
CA VAL A 141 -1.28 -10.16 -9.01
C VAL A 141 -1.68 -10.27 -10.49
N PRO A 142 -2.24 -11.40 -10.96
CA PRO A 142 -2.67 -11.53 -12.34
C PRO A 142 -3.87 -10.63 -12.63
N PHE A 143 -3.95 -10.08 -13.85
CA PHE A 143 -5.16 -9.40 -14.31
C PHE A 143 -6.27 -10.42 -14.54
N GLN A 144 -7.37 -10.29 -13.81
CA GLN A 144 -8.55 -11.17 -13.89
C GLN A 144 -9.74 -10.47 -14.55
N ASN A 145 -9.60 -9.18 -14.84
CA ASN A 145 -10.60 -8.37 -15.51
C ASN A 145 -9.96 -7.43 -16.54
N ASP A 146 -10.78 -6.87 -17.41
CA ASP A 146 -10.42 -6.02 -18.55
C ASP A 146 -10.60 -4.51 -18.28
N PHE A 147 -11.02 -4.12 -17.08
CA PHE A 147 -11.37 -2.73 -16.77
C PHE A 147 -10.46 -2.08 -15.72
N GLU A 148 -9.60 -2.84 -15.05
CA GLU A 148 -8.59 -2.38 -14.11
C GLU A 148 -7.14 -2.52 -14.64
N GLU A 149 -6.95 -2.39 -15.95
CA GLU A 149 -5.59 -2.26 -16.47
C GLU A 149 -4.88 -1.02 -15.86
N PRO A 150 -3.56 -1.13 -15.62
CA PRO A 150 -2.74 0.01 -15.19
C PRO A 150 -2.84 1.19 -16.17
N ASP A 151 -2.75 2.41 -15.64
CA ASP A 151 -2.82 3.65 -16.42
C ASP A 151 -1.74 3.64 -17.54
N PRO A 152 -2.12 3.82 -18.81
CA PRO A 152 -1.19 3.72 -19.94
C PRO A 152 -0.11 4.82 -19.97
N HIS A 153 -0.21 5.84 -19.12
CA HIS A 153 0.79 6.91 -19.01
C HIS A 153 1.93 6.58 -18.04
N PHE A 154 1.93 5.41 -17.40
CA PHE A 154 3.07 4.96 -16.61
C PHE A 154 4.07 4.16 -17.43
N TYR A 155 5.35 4.42 -17.19
CA TYR A 155 6.45 3.82 -17.91
C TYR A 155 7.59 3.41 -16.97
N VAL A 156 8.28 2.34 -17.33
CA VAL A 156 9.56 1.92 -16.75
C VAL A 156 10.67 2.01 -17.78
N VAL A 157 11.89 2.32 -17.34
CA VAL A 157 13.08 2.20 -18.20
C VAL A 157 13.81 0.91 -17.87
N LYS A 158 13.79 -0.05 -18.81
CA LYS A 158 14.50 -1.32 -18.69
C LYS A 158 15.46 -1.47 -19.85
N GLU A 159 16.74 -1.71 -19.56
CA GLU A 159 17.80 -1.85 -20.57
C GLU A 159 17.85 -0.66 -21.56
N GLY A 160 17.67 0.56 -21.02
CA GLY A 160 17.67 1.80 -21.81
C GLY A 160 16.42 2.05 -22.65
N ARG A 161 15.38 1.21 -22.55
CA ARG A 161 14.12 1.37 -23.27
C ARG A 161 12.99 1.78 -22.33
N LYS A 162 12.23 2.80 -22.73
CA LYS A 162 10.99 3.22 -22.06
C LYS A 162 9.84 2.31 -22.51
N LEU A 163 9.28 1.56 -21.57
CA LEU A 163 8.21 0.58 -21.78
C LEU A 163 7.00 0.96 -20.91
N ARG A 164 5.78 0.62 -21.34
CA ARG A 164 4.59 0.77 -20.49
C ARG A 164 4.79 -0.04 -19.21
N ASP A 165 4.49 0.57 -18.06
CA ASP A 165 4.59 -0.07 -16.76
C ASP A 165 3.30 -0.84 -16.46
N PHE A 166 3.45 -2.12 -16.12
CA PHE A 166 2.37 -2.99 -15.66
C PHE A 166 2.46 -3.29 -14.16
N PHE A 167 3.40 -2.68 -13.46
CA PHE A 167 3.56 -2.77 -12.01
C PHE A 167 3.81 -4.20 -11.53
N ASP A 168 4.68 -4.95 -12.23
CA ASP A 168 5.02 -6.33 -11.87
C ASP A 168 5.65 -6.45 -10.47
N GLU A 169 6.19 -5.34 -9.96
CA GLU A 169 6.73 -5.20 -8.61
C GLU A 169 5.69 -5.03 -7.50
N GLU A 170 4.41 -4.77 -7.83
CA GLU A 170 3.43 -4.35 -6.82
C GLU A 170 3.22 -5.43 -5.75
N ILE A 171 3.37 -5.02 -4.49
CA ILE A 171 3.18 -5.79 -3.26
C ILE A 171 2.00 -5.24 -2.47
N ASN A 172 1.24 -6.16 -1.89
CA ASN A 172 0.15 -5.92 -0.95
C ASN A 172 0.44 -6.66 0.36
N LEU A 173 -0.10 -6.14 1.47
CA LEU A 173 0.07 -6.69 2.81
C LEU A 173 -1.21 -7.40 3.27
N ILE A 174 -1.04 -8.58 3.85
CA ILE A 174 -2.09 -9.30 4.58
C ILE A 174 -1.71 -9.40 6.05
N ILE A 175 -2.69 -9.16 6.91
CA ILE A 175 -2.60 -9.46 8.35
C ILE A 175 -3.71 -10.46 8.68
N ASP A 176 -3.32 -11.61 9.20
CA ASP A 176 -4.22 -12.67 9.63
C ASP A 176 -4.75 -12.41 11.04
N GLU A 177 -6.05 -12.15 11.15
CA GLU A 177 -6.75 -11.91 12.41
C GLU A 177 -7.37 -13.18 13.01
N GLY A 178 -7.11 -14.35 12.41
CA GLY A 178 -7.70 -15.64 12.78
C GLY A 178 -9.03 -15.89 12.06
N ASP A 179 -10.05 -15.07 12.35
CA ASP A 179 -11.41 -15.17 11.78
C ASP A 179 -11.60 -14.44 10.43
N GLY A 180 -10.53 -13.83 9.92
CA GLY A 180 -10.49 -13.15 8.64
C GLY A 180 -9.14 -12.45 8.44
N ILE A 181 -9.03 -11.69 7.35
CA ILE A 181 -7.80 -10.98 7.00
C ILE A 181 -8.02 -9.46 6.91
N ILE A 182 -6.99 -8.70 7.23
CA ILE A 182 -6.86 -7.29 6.83
C ILE A 182 -6.00 -7.25 5.58
N LEU A 183 -6.45 -6.56 4.54
CA LEU A 183 -5.74 -6.34 3.29
C LEU A 183 -5.38 -4.85 3.17
N ILE A 184 -4.08 -4.57 3.07
CA ILE A 184 -3.56 -3.21 2.86
C ILE A 184 -2.83 -3.16 1.50
N THR A 185 -3.17 -2.14 0.71
CA THR A 185 -2.55 -1.85 -0.60
C THR A 185 -1.87 -0.48 -0.57
N GLY A 186 -0.82 -0.31 -1.39
CA GLY A 186 -0.23 1.00 -1.67
C GLY A 186 -1.13 1.81 -2.59
N CYS A 187 -1.04 1.56 -3.90
CA CYS A 187 -1.85 2.22 -4.92
C CYS A 187 -2.86 1.29 -5.63
N ALA A 188 -2.68 -0.04 -5.62
CA ALA A 188 -3.46 -0.99 -6.40
C ALA A 188 -3.45 -0.68 -7.91
N HIS A 189 -2.27 -0.39 -8.47
CA HIS A 189 -2.09 -0.16 -9.90
C HIS A 189 -2.52 -1.36 -10.74
N ARG A 190 -2.43 -2.58 -10.20
CA ARG A 190 -2.92 -3.80 -10.87
C ARG A 190 -4.41 -4.07 -10.69
N GLY A 191 -5.16 -3.14 -10.09
CA GLY A 191 -6.60 -3.22 -9.90
C GLY A 191 -7.01 -3.80 -8.56
N ILE A 192 -7.86 -3.06 -7.84
CA ILE A 192 -8.28 -3.44 -6.50
C ILE A 192 -9.18 -4.67 -6.50
N VAL A 193 -10.00 -4.88 -7.55
CA VAL A 193 -10.80 -6.11 -7.68
C VAL A 193 -9.88 -7.31 -7.90
N ASN A 194 -8.87 -7.20 -8.77
CA ASN A 194 -7.90 -8.26 -8.99
C ASN A 194 -7.17 -8.65 -7.69
N ILE A 195 -6.72 -7.65 -6.92
CA ILE A 195 -6.00 -7.86 -5.65
C ILE A 195 -6.89 -8.53 -4.60
N VAL A 196 -8.13 -8.08 -4.47
CA VAL A 196 -9.11 -8.64 -3.51
C VAL A 196 -9.46 -10.09 -3.85
N GLU A 197 -9.79 -10.36 -5.11
CA GLU A 197 -10.14 -11.71 -5.56
C GLU A 197 -8.97 -12.68 -5.34
N TYR A 198 -7.75 -12.22 -5.67
CA TYR A 198 -6.54 -12.97 -5.45
C TYR A 198 -6.27 -13.25 -3.96
N ALA A 199 -6.41 -12.26 -3.09
CA ALA A 199 -6.23 -12.42 -1.64
C ALA A 199 -7.23 -13.42 -1.04
N ILE A 200 -8.51 -13.32 -1.41
CA ILE A 200 -9.55 -14.27 -0.95
C ILE A 200 -9.21 -15.68 -1.38
N LYS A 201 -8.78 -15.87 -2.64
CA LYS A 201 -8.41 -17.18 -3.16
C LYS A 201 -7.19 -17.77 -2.46
N LYS A 202 -6.15 -16.96 -2.20
CA LYS A 202 -4.89 -17.45 -1.61
C LYS A 202 -5.00 -17.75 -0.12
N PHE A 203 -5.70 -16.90 0.62
CA PHE A 203 -5.80 -17.02 2.08
C PHE A 203 -7.05 -17.79 2.52
N ASN A 204 -8.01 -18.01 1.62
CA ASN A 204 -9.28 -18.70 1.88
C ASN A 204 -10.00 -18.15 3.11
N LYS A 205 -9.98 -16.83 3.25
CA LYS A 205 -10.53 -16.07 4.38
C LYS A 205 -11.27 -14.85 3.86
N LYS A 206 -12.33 -14.45 4.58
CA LYS A 206 -13.01 -13.19 4.31
C LYS A 206 -12.11 -12.00 4.66
N ILE A 207 -12.29 -10.89 3.95
CA ILE A 207 -11.59 -9.64 4.26
C ILE A 207 -12.43 -8.86 5.27
N LYS A 208 -11.88 -8.65 6.47
CA LYS A 208 -12.50 -7.81 7.52
C LYS A 208 -12.27 -6.34 7.23
N LEU A 209 -11.08 -5.99 6.76
CA LEU A 209 -10.71 -4.61 6.44
C LEU A 209 -9.91 -4.59 5.14
N LEU A 210 -10.38 -3.81 4.18
CA LEU A 210 -9.63 -3.40 3.01
C LEU A 210 -9.25 -1.92 3.16
N MET A 211 -7.97 -1.58 3.08
CA MET A 211 -7.53 -0.19 3.16
C MET A 211 -6.31 0.12 2.29
N GLY A 212 -6.13 1.39 1.98
CA GLY A 212 -5.02 1.89 1.17
C GLY A 212 -5.47 2.66 -0.05
N GLY A 213 -4.55 2.90 -0.98
CA GLY A 213 -4.86 3.50 -2.28
C GLY A 213 -5.43 2.49 -3.27
N PHE A 214 -6.44 2.93 -4.02
CA PHE A 214 -7.12 2.13 -5.06
C PHE A 214 -6.93 2.66 -6.49
N HIS A 215 -6.17 3.75 -6.66
CA HIS A 215 -5.84 4.41 -7.93
C HIS A 215 -7.05 4.74 -8.83
N LEU A 216 -8.14 5.22 -8.22
CA LEU A 216 -9.39 5.59 -8.88
C LEU A 216 -9.63 7.10 -8.97
N TYR A 217 -8.71 7.95 -8.48
CA TYR A 217 -8.88 9.41 -8.44
C TYR A 217 -9.08 10.09 -9.81
N LYS A 218 -8.60 9.48 -10.90
CA LYS A 218 -8.83 9.93 -12.29
C LYS A 218 -9.88 9.10 -13.04
N ALA A 219 -10.45 8.08 -12.40
CA ALA A 219 -11.41 7.21 -13.05
C ALA A 219 -12.77 7.92 -13.22
N PRO A 220 -13.50 7.67 -14.32
CA PRO A 220 -14.87 8.15 -14.44
C PRO A 220 -15.76 7.49 -13.38
N SER A 221 -16.79 8.20 -12.90
CA SER A 221 -17.71 7.70 -11.85
C SER A 221 -18.28 6.31 -12.17
N SER A 222 -18.56 6.01 -13.45
CA SER A 222 -19.04 4.69 -13.88
C SER A 222 -18.06 3.55 -13.58
N LYS A 223 -16.75 3.78 -13.69
CA LYS A 223 -15.72 2.80 -13.32
C LYS A 223 -15.65 2.66 -11.80
N VAL A 224 -15.71 3.78 -11.06
CA VAL A 224 -15.73 3.77 -9.59
C VAL A 224 -16.93 2.97 -9.06
N GLU A 225 -18.13 3.23 -9.58
CA GLU A 225 -19.33 2.47 -9.24
C GLU A 225 -19.22 1.00 -9.58
N LYS A 226 -18.68 0.65 -10.76
CA LYS A 226 -18.44 -0.74 -11.17
C LYS A 226 -17.54 -1.46 -10.17
N VAL A 227 -16.43 -0.84 -9.76
CA VAL A 227 -15.51 -1.39 -8.75
C VAL A 227 -16.24 -1.60 -7.42
N ILE A 228 -16.91 -0.57 -6.89
CA ILE A 228 -17.62 -0.67 -5.61
C ILE A 228 -18.69 -1.77 -5.64
N ASN A 229 -19.47 -1.86 -6.73
CA ASN A 229 -20.49 -2.90 -6.90
C ASN A 229 -19.90 -4.32 -6.91
N ILE A 230 -18.68 -4.49 -7.44
CA ILE A 230 -17.99 -5.78 -7.41
C ILE A 230 -17.43 -6.06 -6.01
N LEU A 231 -16.78 -5.07 -5.38
CA LEU A 231 -16.25 -5.20 -4.01
C LEU A 231 -17.32 -5.58 -2.99
N GLN A 232 -18.55 -5.08 -3.16
CA GLN A 232 -19.69 -5.48 -2.34
C GLN A 232 -20.03 -6.97 -2.40
N LYS A 233 -19.75 -7.64 -3.52
CA LYS A 233 -20.04 -9.08 -3.68
C LYS A 233 -19.06 -9.96 -2.90
N PHE A 234 -17.89 -9.44 -2.54
CA PHE A 234 -16.89 -10.17 -1.77
C PHE A 234 -17.16 -10.17 -0.25
N ASN A 235 -18.26 -9.58 0.21
CA ASN A 235 -18.65 -9.53 1.62
C ASN A 235 -17.52 -9.02 2.54
N ILE A 236 -16.89 -7.91 2.13
CA ILE A 236 -15.84 -7.23 2.89
C ILE A 236 -16.50 -6.45 4.02
N ASP A 237 -16.06 -6.67 5.28
CA ASP A 237 -16.74 -6.03 6.42
C ASP A 237 -16.53 -4.49 6.44
N LYS A 238 -15.33 -4.01 6.08
CA LYS A 238 -14.99 -2.57 6.04
C LYS A 238 -14.04 -2.22 4.90
N ILE A 239 -14.29 -1.11 4.21
CA ILE A 239 -13.40 -0.54 3.18
C ILE A 239 -13.04 0.89 3.58
N ILE A 240 -11.76 1.21 3.67
CA ILE A 240 -11.26 2.55 4.00
C ILE A 240 -10.30 3.04 2.90
N PRO A 241 -10.77 3.86 1.94
CA PRO A 241 -9.94 4.36 0.86
C PRO A 241 -9.06 5.50 1.35
N TYR A 242 -7.77 5.39 1.03
CA TYR A 242 -6.75 6.41 1.27
C TYR A 242 -6.11 6.85 -0.05
N HIS A 243 -5.26 7.87 0.04
CA HIS A 243 -4.34 8.29 -1.01
C HIS A 243 -5.02 8.47 -2.38
N CYS A 244 -4.55 7.76 -3.40
CA CYS A 244 -4.98 7.84 -4.80
C CYS A 244 -6.38 7.26 -5.09
N SER A 245 -7.18 6.93 -4.07
CA SER A 245 -8.54 6.41 -4.25
C SER A 245 -9.52 7.44 -4.81
N GLY A 246 -9.32 8.73 -4.51
CA GLY A 246 -10.15 9.83 -5.01
C GLY A 246 -11.42 10.11 -4.20
N GLU A 247 -11.94 11.33 -4.36
CA GLU A 247 -13.11 11.83 -3.62
C GLU A 247 -14.40 11.10 -3.99
N GLU A 248 -14.57 10.75 -5.27
CA GLU A 248 -15.80 10.12 -5.76
C GLU A 248 -16.04 8.75 -5.13
N MET A 249 -15.00 7.93 -4.97
CA MET A 249 -15.12 6.64 -4.29
C MET A 249 -15.55 6.83 -2.84
N ILE A 250 -15.00 7.82 -2.17
CA ILE A 250 -15.28 8.08 -0.75
C ILE A 250 -16.68 8.61 -0.57
N LYS A 251 -17.14 9.48 -1.48
CA LYS A 251 -18.53 9.93 -1.53
C LYS A 251 -19.48 8.74 -1.69
N ILE A 252 -19.27 7.88 -2.68
CA ILE A 252 -20.15 6.73 -2.93
C ILE A 252 -20.13 5.74 -1.75
N LEU A 253 -18.96 5.45 -1.17
CA LEU A 253 -18.87 4.58 0.01
C LEU A 253 -19.56 5.19 1.24
N ASN A 254 -19.45 6.51 1.42
CA ASN A 254 -20.17 7.22 2.47
C ASN A 254 -21.68 7.17 2.23
N GLU A 255 -22.18 7.22 1.00
CA GLU A 255 -23.62 7.13 0.73
C GLU A 255 -24.19 5.72 0.97
N ARG A 256 -23.35 4.68 0.91
CA ARG A 256 -23.78 3.28 1.06
C ARG A 256 -23.67 2.81 2.52
N GLU A 257 -24.83 2.59 3.15
CA GLU A 257 -24.92 2.16 4.56
C GLU A 257 -24.09 0.91 4.90
N ASN A 258 -23.93 -0.01 3.94
CA ASN A 258 -23.19 -1.27 4.14
C ASN A 258 -21.71 -1.08 4.49
N PHE A 259 -21.11 0.09 4.18
CA PHE A 259 -19.71 0.39 4.50
C PHE A 259 -19.54 1.38 5.66
N ARG A 260 -20.64 1.97 6.18
CA ARG A 260 -20.63 2.89 7.33
C ARG A 260 -20.56 2.18 8.68
N LYS A 261 -20.96 0.91 8.77
CA LYS A 261 -21.13 0.21 10.05
C LYS A 261 -19.87 -0.57 10.45
N ALA A 262 -18.91 0.12 11.07
CA ALA A 262 -17.99 -0.46 12.05
C ALA A 262 -17.40 0.63 12.94
#